data_AF-A0A3D0US16-F1
#
_entry.id   AF-A0A3D0US16-F1
#
_cell.length_a   1.000
_cell.length_b   1.000
_cell.length_c   1.000
_cell.angle_alpha   90.00
_cell.angle_beta   90.00
_cell.angle_gamma   90.00
#
_symmetry.space_group_name_H-M   'P 1'
#
loop_
_entity.id
_entity.type
_entity.pdbx_description
1 polymer ?
#
loop_
_entity_poly.entity_id
_entity_poly.type
_entity_poly.pdbx_seq_one_letter_code
_entity_poly.pdbx_strand_id
1 'polypeptide(L)' 'MKIFGNVVVGAKGQIVIPKEVRELLDIKPGDNLVMVTKHDMAV' A
#
# COMPACT_ATOMS: atom_id res chain seq x y z
N MET A 1 -11.58 5.29 11.37
CA MET A 1 -10.32 4.57 11.09
C MET A 1 -10.68 3.15 10.70
N LYS A 2 -10.42 2.75 9.44
CA LYS A 2 -10.64 1.37 8.98
C LYS A 2 -9.27 0.67 8.94
N ILE A 3 -9.18 -0.52 9.53
CA ILE A 3 -7.96 -1.35 9.58
C ILE A 3 -8.21 -2.54 8.65
N PHE A 4 -7.35 -2.73 7.65
CA PHE A 4 -7.51 -3.75 6.61
C PHE A 4 -6.68 -5.03 6.88
N GLY A 5 -6.41 -5.30 8.16
CA GLY A 5 -5.62 -6.46 8.59
C GLY A 5 -4.12 -6.28 8.45
N ASN A 6 -3.39 -7.39 8.52
CA ASN A 6 -1.94 -7.47 8.37
C ASN A 6 -1.54 -7.56 6.89
N VAL A 7 -0.55 -6.76 6.48
CA VAL A 7 0.06 -6.86 5.15
C VAL A 7 1.34 -7.67 5.22
N VAL A 8 1.59 -8.48 4.20
CA VAL A 8 2.81 -9.29 4.08
C VAL A 8 3.82 -8.52 3.22
N VAL A 9 5.07 -8.50 3.69
CA VAL A 9 6.21 -8.02 2.90
C VAL A 9 6.72 -9.19 2.06
N GLY A 10 6.70 -9.03 0.74
CA GLY A 10 7.23 -10.05 -0.17
C GLY A 10 8.76 -10.10 -0.17
N ALA A 11 9.32 -11.11 -0.84
CA ALA A 11 10.76 -11.41 -0.80
C ALA A 11 11.70 -10.26 -1.23
N LYS A 12 11.20 -9.27 -1.99
CA LYS A 12 11.97 -8.09 -2.41
C LYS A 12 11.66 -6.82 -1.60
N GLY A 13 11.03 -6.95 -0.44
CA GLY A 13 10.59 -5.79 0.35
C GLY A 13 9.31 -5.14 -0.17
N GLN A 14 8.63 -5.74 -1.16
CA GLN A 14 7.38 -5.23 -1.71
C GLN A 14 6.24 -5.30 -0.69
N ILE A 15 5.46 -4.22 -0.56
CA ILE A 15 4.25 -4.21 0.27
C ILE A 15 3.07 -4.60 -0.63
N VAL A 16 2.32 -5.63 -0.23
CA VAL A 16 1.10 -6.03 -0.94
C VAL A 16 -0.07 -5.18 -0.48
N ILE A 17 -0.70 -4.45 -1.41
CA ILE A 17 -1.96 -3.73 -1.14
C ILE A 17 -3.12 -4.73 -1.22
N PRO A 18 -3.88 -4.96 -0.11
CA PRO A 18 -5.02 -5.87 -0.10
C PRO A 18 -6.07 -5.49 -1.14
N LYS A 19 -6.80 -6.49 -1.65
CA LYS A 19 -7.83 -6.28 -2.69
C LYS A 19 -8.87 -5.23 -2.27
N GLU A 20 -9.36 -5.33 -1.04
CA GLU A 20 -10.38 -4.42 -0.48
C GLU A 20 -9.91 -2.96 -0.44
N VAL A 21 -8.61 -2.75 -0.18
CA VAL A 21 -8.01 -1.41 -0.18
C VAL A 21 -7.90 -0.87 -1.60
N ARG A 22 -7.50 -1.71 -2.56
CA ARG A 22 -7.46 -1.33 -3.98
C ARG A 22 -8.84 -0.91 -4.50
N GLU A 23 -9.88 -1.66 -4.15
CA GLU A 23 -11.25 -1.33 -4.53
C GLU A 23 -11.76 -0.06 -3.84
N LEU A 24 -11.46 0.13 -2.55
CA LEU A 24 -11.88 1.31 -1.81
C LEU A 24 -11.23 2.61 -2.32
N LEU A 25 -9.96 2.52 -2.75
CA LEU A 25 -9.17 3.66 -3.22
C LEU A 25 -9.16 3.79 -4.75
N ASP A 26 -9.91 2.95 -5.47
CA ASP A 26 -9.95 2.87 -6.95
C ASP A 26 -8.56 2.79 -7.62
N ILE A 27 -7.62 2.05 -7.00
CA ILE A 27 -6.26 1.86 -7.52
C ILE A 27 -6.27 0.90 -8.71
N LYS A 28 -5.70 1.34 -9.83
CA LYS A 28 -5.64 0.62 -11.10
C LYS A 28 -4.20 0.29 -11.51
N PRO A 29 -4.00 -0.76 -12.33
CA PRO A 29 -2.71 -1.01 -12.95
C PRO A 29 -2.23 0.21 -13.74
N GLY A 30 -1.04 0.71 -13.44
CA GLY A 30 -0.46 1.90 -14.06
C GLY A 30 -0.53 3.17 -13.22
N ASP A 31 -1.26 3.16 -12.10
CA ASP A 31 -1.28 4.30 -11.18
C ASP A 31 0.06 4.47 -10.48
N ASN A 32 0.50 5.73 -10.36
CA ASN A 32 1.64 6.09 -9.53
C ASN A 32 1.16 6.46 -8.13
N LEU A 33 1.65 5.75 -7.12
CA LEU A 33 1.33 5.98 -5.73
C LEU A 33 2.52 6.63 -5.02
N VAL A 34 2.25 7.54 -4.07
CA VAL A 34 3.27 8.15 -3.21
C VAL A 34 3.20 7.52 -1.83
N MET A 35 4.31 7.00 -1.34
CA MET A 35 4.44 6.49 0.02
C MET A 35 5.04 7.56 0.93
N VAL A 36 4.36 7.90 2.03
CA VAL A 36 4.83 8.87 3.02
C VAL A 36 4.90 8.18 4.37
N THR A 37 6.03 8.35 5.06
CA THR A 37 6.22 7.86 6.43
C THR A 37 6.43 9.06 7.36
N LYS A 38 6.02 8.94 8.63
CA LYS A 38 6.18 10.02 9.63
C LYS A 38 7.66 10.29 9.99
N HIS A 39 8.61 9.56 9.41
CA HIS A 39 10.06 9.72 9.63
C HIS A 39 10.79 10.33 8.41
N ASP A 40 10.07 11.02 7.51
CA ASP A 40 10.62 11.74 6.35
C ASP A 40 11.50 10.92 5.37
N MET A 41 11.43 9.60 5.42
CA MET A 41 11.92 8.76 4.33
C MET A 41 10.73 8.29 3.51
N ALA A 42 10.56 8.92 2.35
CA ALA A 42 9.81 8.34 1.25
C ALA A 42 10.65 7.20 0.66
N VAL A 43 10.06 6.02 0.56
CA VAL A 43 10.56 4.90 -0.25
C VAL A 43 9.77 4.84 -1.54
#